data_AF-X1IXW7-F1
#
_entry.id   AF-X1IXW7-F1
#
_cell.length_a   1.000
_cell.length_b   1.000
_cell.length_c   1.000
_cell.angle_alpha   90.00
_cell.angle_beta   90.00
_cell.angle_gamma   90.00
#
_symmetry.space_group_name_H-M   'P 1'
#
loop_
_entity.id
_entity.type
_entity.pdbx_description
1 polymer ?
#
loop_
_entity_poly.entity_id
_entity_poly.type
_entity_poly.pdbx_seq_one_letter_code
_entity_poly.pdbx_strand_id
1 'polypeptide(L)'
;AENEIARGPADARLHDEFGFKLDVHQARENAAHILGLMEEHLAKNNWLALGRPTIADIACMPYVALSHEGGISLEPFLAIRAWITRIKALPGFISMPAL
;
A
#
# COMPACT_ATOMS: atom_id res chain seq x y z
N ALA A 1 7.99 -0.21 8.89
CA ALA A 1 7.16 -0.23 7.67
C ALA A 1 5.70 0.12 7.96
N GLU A 2 4.97 -0.62 8.83
CA GLU A 2 3.53 -0.37 9.05
C GLU A 2 3.21 1.07 9.48
N ASN A 3 3.98 1.61 10.43
CA ASN A 3 3.82 2.99 10.88
C ASN A 3 4.03 4.00 9.72
N GLU A 4 4.93 3.72 8.79
CA GLU A 4 5.16 4.59 7.63
C GLU A 4 4.06 4.47 6.56
N ILE A 5 3.43 3.30 6.42
CA ILE A 5 2.26 3.09 5.54
C ILE A 5 1.01 3.78 6.11
N ALA A 6 0.81 3.70 7.42
CA ALA A 6 -0.27 4.42 8.09
C ALA A 6 -0.09 5.95 7.93
N ARG A 7 1.13 6.45 8.15
CA ARG A 7 1.45 7.89 8.06
C ARG A 7 1.70 8.41 6.64
N GLY A 8 1.48 7.56 5.63
CA GLY A 8 1.63 7.87 4.22
C GLY A 8 0.32 7.65 3.46
N PRO A 9 0.16 6.54 2.71
CA PRO A 9 -1.04 6.27 1.91
C PRO A 9 -2.35 6.33 2.71
N ALA A 10 -2.37 5.85 3.96
CA ALA A 10 -3.59 5.85 4.76
C ALA A 10 -3.99 7.26 5.21
N ASP A 11 -3.05 8.08 5.69
CA ASP A 11 -3.31 9.48 6.06
C ASP A 11 -3.75 10.33 4.84
N ALA A 12 -3.17 10.10 3.66
CA ALA A 12 -3.60 10.77 2.43
C ALA A 12 -5.07 10.43 2.07
N ARG A 13 -5.44 9.15 2.19
CA ARG A 13 -6.81 8.68 1.99
C ARG A 13 -7.78 9.23 3.05
N LEU A 14 -7.38 9.28 4.32
CA LEU A 14 -8.20 9.86 5.40
C LEU A 14 -8.51 11.34 5.13
N HIS A 15 -7.55 12.09 4.59
CA HIS A 15 -7.77 13.48 4.20
C HIS A 15 -8.72 13.61 3.01
N ASP A 16 -8.42 12.95 1.88
CA ASP A 16 -9.11 13.18 0.61
C ASP A 16 -10.51 12.54 0.56
N GLU A 17 -10.66 11.30 1.04
CA GLU A 17 -11.92 10.56 0.97
C GLU A 17 -12.85 10.86 2.17
N PHE A 18 -12.26 11.01 3.36
CA PHE A 18 -13.04 11.10 4.61
C PHE A 18 -13.04 12.49 5.26
N GLY A 19 -12.32 13.47 4.69
CA GLY A 19 -12.34 14.87 5.14
C GLY A 19 -11.60 15.14 6.46
N PHE A 20 -10.69 14.25 6.88
CA PHE A 20 -9.88 14.48 8.07
C PHE A 20 -8.89 15.63 7.85
N LYS A 21 -8.69 16.48 8.88
CA LYS A 21 -7.71 17.58 8.84
C LYS A 21 -6.30 17.06 9.14
N LEU A 22 -5.66 16.50 8.11
CA LEU A 22 -4.29 16.01 8.13
C LEU A 22 -3.41 16.79 7.15
N ASP A 23 -2.11 16.79 7.36
CA ASP A 23 -1.17 17.36 6.38
C ASP A 23 -1.01 16.40 5.20
N VAL A 24 -1.82 16.62 4.16
CA VAL A 24 -1.85 15.77 2.96
C VAL A 24 -0.55 15.87 2.13
N HIS A 25 0.17 17.01 2.22
CA HIS A 25 1.45 17.15 1.52
C HIS A 25 2.49 16.24 2.17
N GLN A 26 2.61 16.29 3.49
CA GLN A 26 3.51 15.40 4.23
C GLN A 26 3.12 13.93 4.06
N ALA A 27 1.82 13.61 4.05
CA ALA A 27 1.33 12.25 3.85
C ALA A 27 1.73 11.70 2.46
N ARG A 28 1.62 12.52 1.40
CA ARG A 28 2.02 12.13 0.05
C ARG A 28 3.53 11.98 -0.11
N GLU A 29 4.33 12.82 0.54
CA GLU A 29 5.80 12.66 0.58
C GLU A 29 6.19 11.34 1.28
N ASN A 30 5.58 11.07 2.43
CA ASN A 30 5.79 9.81 3.17
C ASN A 30 5.38 8.61 2.31
N ALA A 31 4.25 8.72 1.60
CA ALA A 31 3.78 7.68 0.68
C ALA A 31 4.77 7.42 -0.46
N ALA A 32 5.28 8.46 -1.11
CA ALA A 32 6.28 8.31 -2.17
C ALA A 32 7.54 7.60 -1.64
N HIS A 33 8.01 7.97 -0.44
CA HIS A 33 9.18 7.35 0.17
C HIS A 33 8.95 5.86 0.48
N ILE A 34 7.87 5.53 1.21
CA ILE A 34 7.63 4.14 1.63
C ILE A 34 7.28 3.23 0.44
N LEU A 35 6.54 3.72 -0.56
CA LEU A 35 6.27 2.97 -1.78
C LEU A 35 7.56 2.72 -2.56
N GLY A 36 8.50 3.66 -2.59
CA GLY A 36 9.82 3.44 -3.18
C GLY A 36 10.59 2.29 -2.53
N LEU A 37 10.62 2.26 -1.19
CA LEU A 37 11.27 1.17 -0.43
C LEU A 37 10.58 -0.18 -0.64
N MET A 38 9.25 -0.19 -0.63
CA MET A 38 8.46 -1.39 -0.88
C MET A 38 8.68 -1.93 -2.29
N GLU A 39 8.72 -1.07 -3.30
CA GLU A 39 8.99 -1.44 -4.69
C GLU A 39 10.37 -2.08 -4.83
N GLU A 40 11.42 -1.49 -4.23
CA GLU A 40 12.76 -2.06 -4.28
C GLU A 40 12.82 -3.45 -3.63
N HIS A 41 12.17 -3.62 -2.47
CA HIS A 41 12.11 -4.90 -1.77
C HIS A 41 11.36 -5.95 -2.60
N LEU A 42 10.18 -5.59 -3.12
CA LEU A 42 9.30 -6.49 -3.86
C LEU A 42 9.82 -6.79 -5.27
N ALA A 43 10.68 -5.94 -5.84
CA ALA A 43 11.40 -6.24 -7.07
C ALA A 43 12.34 -7.45 -6.91
N LYS A 44 12.83 -7.69 -5.69
CA LYS A 44 13.74 -8.79 -5.35
C LYS A 44 13.02 -9.96 -4.65
N ASN A 45 11.85 -9.72 -4.08
CA ASN A 45 11.12 -10.68 -3.25
C ASN A 45 9.63 -10.73 -3.61
N ASN A 46 9.06 -11.93 -3.63
CA ASN A 46 7.63 -12.09 -3.94
C ASN A 46 6.68 -11.62 -2.82
N TRP A 47 7.17 -11.52 -1.58
CA TRP A 47 6.40 -11.24 -0.36
C TRP A 47 7.19 -10.33 0.57
N LEU A 48 6.51 -9.64 1.49
CA LEU A 48 7.16 -8.70 2.40
C LEU A 48 8.14 -9.39 3.37
N ALA A 49 7.89 -10.64 3.74
CA ALA A 49 8.75 -11.37 4.66
C ALA A 49 8.78 -12.88 4.37
N LEU A 50 9.85 -13.55 4.81
CA LEU A 50 9.96 -15.03 4.88
C LEU A 50 9.76 -15.79 3.55
N GLY A 51 9.74 -15.12 2.40
CA GLY A 51 9.54 -15.75 1.09
C GLY A 51 8.17 -16.41 0.89
N ARG A 52 7.19 -16.11 1.75
CA ARG A 52 5.82 -16.66 1.70
C ARG A 52 4.82 -15.59 2.19
N PRO A 53 3.50 -15.71 1.92
CA PRO A 53 2.54 -14.76 2.47
C PRO A 53 2.50 -14.83 4.00
N THR A 54 2.41 -13.67 4.63
CA THR A 54 2.35 -13.51 6.09
C THR A 54 1.33 -12.44 6.48
N ILE A 55 1.10 -12.27 7.78
CA ILE A 55 0.27 -11.17 8.30
C ILE A 55 0.81 -9.78 7.90
N ALA A 56 2.10 -9.65 7.60
CA ALA A 56 2.66 -8.38 7.12
C ALA A 56 2.04 -7.96 5.78
N ASP A 57 1.82 -8.92 4.88
CA ASP A 57 1.20 -8.67 3.58
C ASP A 57 -0.25 -8.22 3.74
N ILE A 58 -1.00 -8.87 4.64
CA ILE A 58 -2.39 -8.54 4.94
C ILE A 58 -2.50 -7.16 5.60
N ALA A 59 -1.60 -6.84 6.53
CA ALA A 59 -1.62 -5.54 7.23
C ALA A 59 -1.30 -4.36 6.30
N CYS A 60 -0.42 -4.57 5.31
CA CYS A 60 0.05 -3.49 4.44
C CYS A 60 -0.80 -3.32 3.17
N MET A 61 -1.28 -4.41 2.57
CA MET A 61 -1.87 -4.39 1.23
C MET A 61 -3.06 -3.44 1.08
N PRO A 62 -4.06 -3.41 2.00
CA PRO A 62 -5.22 -2.54 1.86
C PRO A 62 -4.86 -1.05 1.72
N TYR A 63 -3.95 -0.56 2.56
CA TYR A 63 -3.51 0.84 2.54
C TYR A 63 -2.76 1.20 1.26
N VAL A 64 -1.96 0.26 0.75
CA VAL A 64 -1.21 0.48 -0.49
C VAL A 64 -2.14 0.43 -1.69
N ALA A 65 -3.01 -0.58 -1.79
CA ALA A 65 -3.90 -0.76 -2.93
C ALA A 65 -4.94 0.36 -3.08
N LEU A 66 -5.41 0.93 -1.97
CA LEU A 66 -6.33 2.07 -1.96
C LEU A 66 -5.63 3.44 -1.97
N SER A 67 -4.32 3.49 -2.20
CA SER A 67 -3.56 4.76 -2.23
C SER A 67 -4.07 5.77 -3.29
N HIS A 68 -4.75 5.28 -4.34
CA HIS A 68 -5.39 6.11 -5.35
C HIS A 68 -6.52 7.00 -4.79
N GLU A 69 -7.21 6.56 -3.74
CA GLU A 69 -8.22 7.36 -3.03
C GLU A 69 -7.56 8.51 -2.22
N GLY A 70 -6.24 8.49 -2.01
CA GLY A 70 -5.43 9.59 -1.47
C GLY A 70 -4.62 10.36 -2.54
N GLY A 71 -4.97 10.20 -3.82
CA GLY A 71 -4.31 10.86 -4.94
C GLY A 71 -2.91 10.31 -5.29
N ILE A 72 -2.57 9.10 -4.85
CA ILE A 72 -1.27 8.48 -5.09
C ILE A 72 -1.42 7.37 -6.13
N SER A 73 -0.79 7.54 -7.30
CA SER A 73 -0.83 6.54 -8.37
C SER A 73 0.15 5.39 -8.11
N LEU A 74 -0.32 4.15 -8.32
CA LEU A 74 0.52 2.96 -8.31
C LEU A 74 1.09 2.57 -9.68
N GLU A 75 0.75 3.30 -10.75
CA GLU A 75 1.23 3.01 -12.10
C GLU A 75 2.76 2.81 -12.21
N PRO A 76 3.62 3.62 -11.55
CA PRO A 76 5.07 3.44 -11.66
C PRO A 76 5.63 2.28 -10.85
N PHE A 77 4.86 1.66 -9.94
CA PHE A 77 5.32 0.64 -9.00
C PHE A 77 4.90 -0.77 -9.44
N LEU A 78 5.66 -1.34 -10.37
CA LEU A 78 5.32 -2.61 -11.03
C LEU A 78 5.38 -3.80 -10.05
N ALA A 79 6.38 -3.85 -9.18
CA ALA A 79 6.53 -4.93 -8.21
C ALA A 79 5.43 -4.89 -7.14
N ILE A 80 5.05 -3.69 -6.68
CA ILE A 80 3.90 -3.50 -5.80
C ILE A 80 2.60 -3.98 -6.47
N ARG A 81 2.35 -3.60 -7.73
CA ARG A 81 1.15 -4.06 -8.46
C ARG A 81 1.12 -5.58 -8.62
N ALA A 82 2.26 -6.19 -8.91
CA ALA A 82 2.38 -7.65 -8.98
C ALA A 82 2.12 -8.32 -7.62
N TRP A 83 2.65 -7.73 -6.54
CA TRP A 83 2.42 -8.19 -5.16
C TRP A 83 0.94 -8.10 -4.75
N ILE A 84 0.24 -6.99 -5.06
CA ILE A 84 -1.22 -6.86 -4.83
C ILE A 84 -1.98 -7.96 -5.58
N THR A 85 -1.64 -8.19 -6.85
CA THR A 85 -2.28 -9.23 -7.68
C THR A 85 -2.08 -10.61 -7.06
N ARG A 86 -0.88 -10.88 -6.54
CA ARG A 86 -0.54 -12.15 -5.89
C ARG A 86 -1.33 -12.38 -4.60
N ILE A 87 -1.54 -11.34 -3.79
CA ILE A 87 -2.36 -11.41 -2.57
C ILE A 87 -3.82 -11.69 -2.93
N LYS A 88 -4.37 -10.98 -3.92
CA LYS A 88 -5.76 -11.19 -4.39
C LYS A 88 -6.02 -12.61 -4.90
N ALA A 89 -4.97 -13.30 -5.36
CA ALA A 89 -5.04 -14.68 -5.84
C ALA A 89 -4.93 -15.75 -4.73
N LEU A 90 -4.72 -15.36 -3.46
CA LEU A 90 -4.62 -16.32 -2.35
C LEU A 90 -5.98 -17.00 -2.09
N PRO A 91 -6.00 -18.32 -1.77
CA PRO A 91 -7.23 -19.00 -1.38
C PRO A 91 -7.89 -18.32 -0.17
N GLY A 92 -9.20 -18.09 -0.25
CA GLY A 92 -9.95 -17.43 0.81
C GLY A 92 -9.80 -15.90 0.85
N PHE A 93 -9.19 -15.29 -0.17
CA PHE A 93 -9.18 -13.84 -0.30
C PHE A 93 -10.61 -13.30 -0.44
N ILE A 94 -10.95 -12.31 0.37
CA ILE A 94 -12.23 -11.59 0.32
C ILE A 94 -11.90 -10.14 -0.06
N SER A 95 -12.46 -9.68 -1.17
CA SER A 95 -12.27 -8.30 -1.62
C SER A 95 -13.02 -7.31 -0.73
N MET A 96 -12.65 -6.04 -0.83
CA MET A 96 -13.37 -4.93 -0.22
C MET A 96 -13.82 -3.94 -1.30
N PRO A 97 -14.81 -3.07 -1.01
CA PRO A 97 -15.18 -2.00 -1.92
C PRO A 97 -13.95 -1.15 -2.32
N ALA A 98 -13.92 -0.69 -3.57
CA ALA A 98 -12.84 0.07 -4.20
C ALA A 98 -11.50 -0.65 -4.47
N LEU A 99 -11.39 -1.94 -4.13
CA LEU A 99 -10.18 -2.74 -4.39
C LEU A 99 -10.17 -3.42 -5.76
#